data_AF-A0A925GHA5-F1
#
_entry.id   AF-A0A925GHA5-F1
#
_cell.length_a   1.000
_cell.length_b   1.000
_cell.length_c   1.000
_cell.angle_alpha   90.00
_cell.angle_beta   90.00
_cell.angle_gamma   90.00
#
_symmetry.space_group_name_H-M   'P 1'
#
loop_
_entity.id
_entity.type
_entity.pdbx_description
1 polymer ?
#
loop_
_entity_poly.entity_id
_entity_poly.type
_entity_poly.pdbx_seq_one_letter_code
_entity_poly.pdbx_strand_id
1 'polypeptide(L)'
;MSKIRPLCTSVFLYGCAVTFIACEVISPAAPDPETILNESVENLTPEQLRNHSQGDEEFGRVFAVADGLGPIFVSNSCESCHVGDGKGHPATTLTRFNRPDGLDFDPMVSVGASQLQQRAIPGYTAEVLPVDVRGSARLTPPAVTGLGYLAAVPDADLLAMADPADADGDGISGVPNYLPPPDFFVPQSFHVRDNLGRYIGRFGKKAGAIDLLQQTANAYLLDIGITSDFLTEDLYNELIGNHTGDNVPDPEVSASVIRNVVFYLRTLKAPPRRNAQHPDVLAGKKTFAETGCNGCHVATLKTGLTDIQAPLYSIGREISPQRTVRVRAHLDEEDPGSCRVCT
;
A
#
# COMPACT_ATOMS: atom_id res chain seq x y z
N MET A 1 36.23 -26.36 -71.71
CA MET A 1 36.61 -26.32 -70.28
C MET A 1 35.73 -25.29 -69.58
N SER A 2 35.04 -25.77 -68.53
CA SER A 2 34.23 -25.14 -67.47
C SER A 2 33.67 -23.71 -67.60
N LYS A 3 32.33 -23.59 -67.51
CA LYS A 3 31.57 -22.38 -67.11
C LYS A 3 31.34 -22.43 -65.59
N ILE A 4 31.75 -21.40 -64.85
CA ILE A 4 31.43 -21.22 -63.43
C ILE A 4 30.25 -20.24 -63.31
N ARG A 5 29.18 -20.66 -62.62
CA ARG A 5 27.98 -19.87 -62.30
C ARG A 5 28.21 -19.05 -61.00
N PRO A 6 27.61 -17.86 -60.85
CA PRO A 6 27.63 -17.11 -59.59
C PRO A 6 26.48 -17.61 -58.69
N LEU A 7 26.82 -18.25 -57.58
CA LEU A 7 25.88 -18.72 -56.57
C LEU A 7 26.31 -18.19 -55.19
N CYS A 8 26.39 -16.87 -55.02
CA CYS A 8 26.87 -16.28 -53.76
C CYS A 8 25.99 -15.17 -53.17
N THR A 9 25.09 -14.56 -53.95
CA THR A 9 24.34 -13.37 -53.48
C THR A 9 23.00 -13.68 -52.81
N SER A 10 22.38 -14.84 -53.05
CA SER A 10 21.07 -15.19 -52.44
C SER A 10 21.16 -15.80 -51.04
N VAL A 11 22.33 -16.32 -50.63
CA VAL A 11 22.49 -17.00 -49.32
C VAL A 11 22.64 -15.98 -48.18
N PHE A 12 23.20 -14.80 -48.45
CA PHE A 12 23.45 -13.77 -47.43
C PHE A 12 22.16 -13.07 -46.96
N LEU A 13 21.19 -12.86 -47.84
CA LEU A 13 19.89 -12.25 -47.51
C LEU A 13 18.98 -13.18 -46.71
N TYR A 14 19.04 -14.50 -46.96
CA TYR A 14 18.30 -15.48 -46.16
C TYR A 14 18.91 -15.66 -44.77
N GLY A 15 20.24 -15.57 -44.62
CA GLY A 15 20.89 -15.65 -43.31
C GLY A 15 20.46 -14.54 -42.33
N CYS A 16 20.35 -13.29 -42.81
CA CYS A 16 19.89 -12.16 -41.98
C CYS A 16 18.40 -12.24 -41.63
N ALA A 17 17.54 -12.70 -42.55
CA ALA A 17 16.11 -12.84 -42.28
C ALA A 17 15.83 -13.95 -41.24
N VAL A 18 16.60 -15.04 -41.27
CA VAL A 18 16.47 -16.14 -40.30
C VAL A 18 16.95 -15.73 -38.91
N THR A 19 17.97 -14.86 -38.78
CA THR A 19 18.41 -14.37 -37.46
C THR A 19 17.43 -13.40 -36.81
N PHE A 20 16.69 -12.58 -37.57
CA PHE A 20 15.66 -11.71 -36.98
C PHE A 20 14.43 -12.49 -36.51
N ILE A 21 13.99 -13.50 -37.28
CA ILE A 21 12.83 -14.34 -36.90
C ILE A 21 13.16 -15.22 -35.68
N ALA A 22 14.41 -15.67 -35.53
CA ALA A 22 14.82 -16.49 -34.40
C ALA A 22 14.80 -15.73 -33.06
N CYS A 23 15.05 -14.42 -33.04
CA CYS A 23 15.03 -13.63 -31.80
C CYS A 23 13.60 -13.41 -31.25
N GLU A 24 12.58 -13.31 -32.11
CA GLU A 24 11.18 -13.20 -31.68
C GLU A 24 10.62 -14.52 -31.14
N VAL A 25 11.09 -15.68 -31.64
CA VAL A 25 10.56 -16.99 -31.21
C VAL A 25 11.19 -17.48 -29.90
N ILE A 26 12.37 -16.97 -29.53
CA ILE A 26 13.11 -17.38 -28.32
C ILE A 26 12.78 -16.49 -27.12
N SER A 27 12.34 -15.24 -27.34
CA SER A 27 11.96 -14.35 -26.24
C SER A 27 10.48 -14.56 -25.92
N PRO A 28 10.11 -15.00 -24.71
CA PRO A 28 8.70 -14.99 -24.32
C PRO A 28 8.16 -13.57 -24.49
N ALA A 29 6.92 -13.45 -24.97
CA ALA A 29 6.25 -12.16 -24.98
C ALA A 29 6.32 -11.54 -23.58
N ALA A 30 6.60 -10.24 -23.50
CA ALA A 30 6.56 -9.54 -22.23
C ALA A 30 5.20 -9.83 -21.55
N PRO A 31 5.18 -10.14 -20.25
CA PRO A 31 3.91 -10.41 -19.57
C PRO A 31 3.02 -9.18 -19.68
N ASP A 32 1.70 -9.41 -19.67
CA ASP A 32 0.73 -8.31 -19.79
C ASP A 32 0.97 -7.29 -18.66
N PRO A 33 1.23 -6.00 -18.94
CA PRO A 33 1.42 -4.96 -17.93
C PRO A 33 0.22 -4.82 -16.97
N GLU A 34 -0.96 -5.32 -17.32
CA GLU A 34 -2.11 -5.39 -16.40
C GLU A 34 -1.95 -6.49 -15.33
N THR A 35 -0.99 -7.41 -15.50
CA THR A 35 -0.74 -8.57 -14.64
C THR A 35 0.58 -8.49 -13.86
N ILE A 36 1.51 -7.62 -14.28
CA ILE A 36 2.74 -7.33 -13.54
C ILE A 36 2.50 -6.12 -12.65
N LEU A 37 2.63 -6.30 -11.34
CA LEU A 37 2.37 -5.25 -10.36
C LEU A 37 3.64 -4.76 -9.65
N ASN A 38 4.77 -5.45 -9.84
CA ASN A 38 6.06 -5.13 -9.23
C ASN A 38 6.92 -4.16 -10.06
N GLU A 39 6.34 -3.51 -11.08
CA GLU A 39 7.09 -2.58 -11.93
C GLU A 39 7.37 -1.25 -11.21
N SER A 40 8.59 -0.74 -11.37
CA SER A 40 8.91 0.63 -10.97
C SER A 40 8.23 1.67 -11.86
N VAL A 41 8.06 2.89 -11.33
CA VAL A 41 7.74 4.07 -12.13
C VAL A 41 8.82 4.35 -13.18
N GLU A 42 8.43 4.94 -14.31
CA GLU A 42 9.35 5.16 -15.42
C GLU A 42 10.43 6.22 -15.11
N ASN A 43 11.58 6.08 -15.77
CA ASN A 43 12.69 7.04 -15.78
C ASN A 43 13.33 7.33 -14.40
N LEU A 44 13.34 6.35 -13.50
CA LEU A 44 14.22 6.40 -12.32
C LEU A 44 15.70 6.49 -12.76
N THR A 45 16.49 7.24 -11.99
CA THR A 45 17.95 7.22 -12.16
C THR A 45 18.51 5.82 -11.88
N PRO A 46 19.72 5.47 -12.36
CA PRO A 46 20.32 4.16 -12.08
C PRO A 46 20.49 3.87 -10.58
N GLU A 47 20.68 4.90 -9.75
CA GLU A 47 20.73 4.76 -8.29
C GLU A 47 19.36 4.46 -7.69
N GLN A 48 18.34 5.21 -8.09
CA GLN A 48 16.96 4.97 -7.67
C GLN A 48 16.45 3.60 -8.11
N LEU A 49 16.81 3.13 -9.30
CA LEU A 49 16.44 1.79 -9.76
C LEU A 49 17.07 0.70 -8.87
N ARG A 50 18.34 0.86 -8.46
CA ARG A 50 18.95 -0.05 -7.49
C ARG A 50 18.23 -0.03 -6.14
N ASN A 51 17.86 1.16 -5.65
CA ASN A 51 17.12 1.28 -4.40
C ASN A 51 15.73 0.65 -4.49
N HIS A 52 15.06 0.76 -5.64
CA HIS A 52 13.79 0.08 -5.90
C HIS A 52 13.96 -1.43 -5.84
N SER A 53 14.93 -2.00 -6.55
CA SER A 53 15.21 -3.44 -6.53
C SER A 53 15.61 -3.94 -5.13
N GLN A 54 16.39 -3.16 -4.38
CA GLN A 54 16.72 -3.52 -3.01
C GLN A 54 15.48 -3.51 -2.10
N GLY A 55 14.59 -2.54 -2.27
CA GLY A 55 13.34 -2.51 -1.51
C GLY A 55 12.36 -3.63 -1.89
N ASP A 56 12.37 -4.10 -3.15
CA ASP A 56 11.64 -5.29 -3.59
C ASP A 56 12.16 -6.56 -2.89
N GLU A 57 13.49 -6.74 -2.82
CA GLU A 57 14.11 -7.84 -2.07
C GLU A 57 13.74 -7.83 -0.58
N GLU A 58 13.74 -6.67 0.06
CA GLU A 58 13.32 -6.53 1.46
C GLU A 58 11.81 -6.73 1.66
N PHE A 59 10.99 -6.33 0.68
CA PHE A 59 9.54 -6.57 0.70
C PHE A 59 9.19 -8.06 0.59
N GLY A 60 9.93 -8.79 -0.25
CA GLY A 60 9.84 -10.25 -0.40
C GLY A 60 10.54 -11.05 0.70
N ARG A 61 11.29 -10.40 1.60
CA ARG A 61 12.03 -11.09 2.66
C ARG A 61 11.07 -11.86 3.56
N VAL A 62 11.36 -13.15 3.74
CA VAL A 62 10.67 -14.04 4.67
C VAL A 62 11.47 -14.10 5.96
N PHE A 63 10.87 -13.61 7.04
CA PHE A 63 11.46 -13.67 8.39
C PHE A 63 11.25 -15.06 8.99
N ALA A 64 12.32 -15.63 9.54
CA ALA A 64 12.29 -16.83 10.35
C ALA A 64 12.50 -16.49 11.83
N VAL A 65 12.35 -17.47 12.72
CA VAL A 65 12.60 -17.30 14.16
C VAL A 65 14.00 -16.75 14.44
N ALA A 66 15.00 -17.15 13.66
CA ALA A 66 16.37 -16.67 13.82
C ALA A 66 16.58 -15.21 13.35
N ASP A 67 15.66 -14.67 12.55
CA ASP A 67 15.64 -13.26 12.14
C ASP A 67 14.89 -12.37 13.15
N GLY A 68 14.32 -12.96 14.20
CA GLY A 68 13.47 -12.28 15.18
C GLY A 68 11.98 -12.26 14.81
N LEU A 69 11.50 -13.24 14.02
CA LEU A 69 10.07 -13.36 13.74
C LEU A 69 9.28 -13.55 15.04
N GLY A 70 8.50 -12.55 15.41
CA GLY A 70 7.44 -12.68 16.40
C GLY A 70 7.82 -12.13 17.77
N PRO A 71 7.54 -12.86 18.86
CA PRO A 71 7.12 -14.25 18.92
C PRO A 71 5.63 -14.43 18.61
N ILE A 72 4.87 -13.34 18.47
CA ILE A 72 3.49 -13.31 17.95
C ILE A 72 3.44 -12.46 16.68
N PHE A 73 2.64 -12.88 15.69
CA PHE A 73 2.60 -12.21 14.38
C PHE A 73 1.31 -12.54 13.60
N VAL A 74 1.03 -11.79 12.53
CA VAL A 74 -0.01 -12.08 11.55
C VAL A 74 0.56 -12.88 10.38
N SER A 75 1.72 -12.45 9.88
CA SER A 75 2.41 -13.01 8.71
C SER A 75 3.94 -12.90 8.89
N ASN A 76 4.74 -13.52 8.03
CA ASN A 76 6.20 -13.49 8.15
C ASN A 76 6.91 -12.83 6.96
N SER A 77 6.15 -12.22 6.04
CA SER A 77 6.66 -11.35 4.97
C SER A 77 5.56 -10.43 4.48
N CYS A 78 5.93 -9.32 3.84
CA CYS A 78 4.96 -8.42 3.20
C CYS A 78 4.22 -9.15 2.06
N GLU A 79 4.96 -9.88 1.21
CA GLU A 79 4.39 -10.61 0.07
C GLU A 79 3.39 -11.71 0.46
N SER A 80 3.53 -12.31 1.63
CA SER A 80 2.56 -13.31 2.13
C SER A 80 1.16 -12.71 2.31
N CYS A 81 1.07 -11.40 2.56
CA CYS A 81 -0.18 -10.65 2.62
C CYS A 81 -0.50 -9.91 1.32
N HIS A 82 0.53 -9.39 0.64
CA HIS A 82 0.47 -8.58 -0.58
C HIS A 82 1.03 -9.36 -1.77
N VAL A 83 0.35 -10.46 -2.13
CA VAL A 83 0.83 -11.39 -3.16
C VAL A 83 1.04 -10.67 -4.50
N GLY A 84 2.28 -10.67 -4.99
CA GLY A 84 2.70 -9.95 -6.20
C GLY A 84 2.33 -8.47 -6.13
N ASP A 85 2.57 -7.83 -4.98
CA ASP A 85 2.23 -6.42 -4.67
C ASP A 85 0.74 -6.05 -4.76
N GLY A 86 -0.08 -7.06 -5.00
CA GLY A 86 -1.49 -6.93 -5.23
C GLY A 86 -2.27 -6.78 -3.94
N LYS A 87 -3.58 -6.74 -4.13
CA LYS A 87 -4.52 -6.88 -3.01
C LYS A 87 -4.38 -8.29 -2.45
N GLY A 88 -4.41 -8.42 -1.12
CA GLY A 88 -4.44 -9.71 -0.46
C GLY A 88 -5.70 -10.52 -0.76
N HIS A 89 -5.73 -11.74 -0.22
CA HIS A 89 -6.83 -12.69 -0.37
C HIS A 89 -7.66 -12.74 0.94
N PRO A 90 -8.94 -13.17 0.91
CA PRO A 90 -9.67 -13.49 2.14
C PRO A 90 -8.99 -14.47 3.10
N ALA A 91 -7.97 -15.21 2.63
CA ALA A 91 -7.15 -16.11 3.45
C ALA A 91 -5.95 -15.41 4.12
N THR A 92 -5.62 -14.19 3.71
CA THR A 92 -4.48 -13.40 4.23
C THR A 92 -4.95 -12.16 4.99
N THR A 93 -6.19 -12.19 5.50
CA THR A 93 -6.79 -11.08 6.24
C THR A 93 -6.19 -10.96 7.64
N LEU A 94 -5.97 -9.72 8.08
CA LEU A 94 -5.71 -9.41 9.49
C LEU A 94 -7.03 -9.09 10.21
N THR A 95 -7.07 -9.28 11.53
CA THR A 95 -8.24 -8.92 12.35
C THR A 95 -7.92 -7.71 13.20
N ARG A 96 -8.71 -6.64 13.04
CA ARG A 96 -8.70 -5.51 13.98
C ARG A 96 -9.92 -5.58 14.87
N PHE A 97 -9.76 -5.17 16.12
CA PHE A 97 -10.82 -5.18 17.11
C PHE A 97 -10.80 -3.88 17.92
N ASN A 98 -11.92 -3.60 18.58
CA ASN A 98 -12.00 -2.52 19.56
C ASN A 98 -12.56 -3.04 20.88
N ARG A 99 -12.15 -2.41 21.98
CA ARG A 99 -12.76 -2.59 23.30
C ARG A 99 -13.63 -1.37 23.65
N PRO A 100 -14.53 -1.50 24.63
CA PRO A 100 -15.27 -0.38 25.17
C PRO A 100 -14.34 0.56 25.95
N ASP A 101 -14.22 1.82 25.52
CA ASP A 101 -13.49 2.88 26.23
C ASP A 101 -14.30 4.20 26.33
N GLY A 102 -15.60 4.17 26.06
CA GLY A 102 -16.41 5.39 25.93
C GLY A 102 -16.76 5.68 24.46
N LEU A 103 -16.92 6.95 24.10
CA LEU A 103 -17.10 7.41 22.71
C LEU A 103 -15.78 7.80 22.05
N ASP A 104 -14.67 7.73 22.79
CA ASP A 104 -13.35 8.08 22.30
C ASP A 104 -12.69 6.89 21.58
N PHE A 105 -11.56 7.12 20.95
CA PHE A 105 -10.79 6.09 20.27
C PHE A 105 -9.63 5.65 21.15
N ASP A 106 -9.67 4.41 21.65
CA ASP A 106 -8.54 3.76 22.30
C ASP A 106 -7.64 3.08 21.25
N PRO A 107 -6.35 3.48 21.12
CA PRO A 107 -5.37 2.75 20.31
C PRO A 107 -4.99 1.38 20.90
N MET A 108 -5.41 1.09 22.13
CA MET A 108 -5.27 -0.18 22.84
C MET A 108 -3.81 -0.57 23.09
N VAL A 109 -2.91 0.42 23.21
CA VAL A 109 -1.47 0.21 23.36
C VAL A 109 -1.14 -0.60 24.61
N SER A 110 -1.91 -0.42 25.70
CA SER A 110 -1.73 -1.18 26.95
C SER A 110 -2.03 -2.67 26.84
N VAL A 111 -2.61 -3.13 25.73
CA VAL A 111 -2.99 -4.52 25.48
C VAL A 111 -2.48 -5.05 24.15
N GLY A 112 -1.40 -4.47 23.62
CA GLY A 112 -0.76 -4.95 22.38
C GLY A 112 -1.26 -4.30 21.08
N ALA A 113 -2.05 -3.22 21.20
CA ALA A 113 -2.73 -2.52 20.11
C ALA A 113 -4.00 -3.20 19.57
N SER A 114 -4.69 -2.51 18.67
CA SER A 114 -6.02 -2.88 18.16
C SER A 114 -5.98 -3.93 17.02
N GLN A 115 -4.97 -4.81 17.01
CA GLN A 115 -4.75 -5.79 15.94
C GLN A 115 -4.33 -7.14 16.52
N LEU A 116 -5.05 -8.20 16.13
CA LEU A 116 -4.84 -9.53 16.67
C LEU A 116 -3.63 -10.20 16.03
N GLN A 117 -2.71 -10.71 16.84
CA GLN A 117 -1.57 -11.53 16.43
C GLN A 117 -1.92 -13.02 16.54
N GLN A 118 -2.67 -13.55 15.56
CA GLN A 118 -3.24 -14.90 15.65
C GLN A 118 -2.23 -16.06 15.44
N ARG A 119 -0.94 -15.79 15.28
CA ARG A 119 0.12 -16.79 15.13
C ARG A 119 1.20 -16.54 16.16
N ALA A 120 1.91 -17.60 16.51
CA ALA A 120 3.09 -17.52 17.36
C ALA A 120 4.17 -18.50 16.90
N ILE A 121 5.42 -18.22 17.22
CA ILE A 121 6.54 -19.15 17.02
C ILE A 121 6.45 -20.33 18.01
N PRO A 122 7.14 -21.46 17.74
CA PRO A 122 7.10 -22.62 18.63
C PRO A 122 7.49 -22.26 20.07
N GLY A 123 6.66 -22.69 21.03
CA GLY A 123 6.87 -22.42 22.45
C GLY A 123 6.16 -21.18 22.99
N TYR A 124 5.53 -20.37 22.13
CA TYR A 124 4.80 -19.16 22.50
C TYR A 124 3.30 -19.30 22.28
N THR A 125 2.53 -18.47 22.98
CA THR A 125 1.06 -18.46 22.90
C THR A 125 0.60 -17.34 21.97
N ALA A 126 -0.06 -17.72 20.87
CA ALA A 126 -0.70 -16.77 19.97
C ALA A 126 -1.83 -16.03 20.69
N GLU A 127 -2.11 -14.81 20.25
CA GLU A 127 -3.21 -14.05 20.80
C GLU A 127 -4.57 -14.66 20.41
N VAL A 128 -5.55 -14.42 21.28
CA VAL A 128 -6.97 -14.66 20.99
C VAL A 128 -7.71 -13.34 21.11
N LEU A 129 -8.87 -13.23 20.46
CA LEU A 129 -9.71 -12.05 20.65
C LEU A 129 -10.05 -11.91 22.14
N PRO A 130 -9.85 -10.72 22.73
CA PRO A 130 -10.24 -10.46 24.10
C PRO A 130 -11.74 -10.66 24.32
N VAL A 131 -12.11 -11.08 25.53
CA VAL A 131 -13.51 -11.42 25.86
C VAL A 131 -14.44 -10.21 25.90
N ASP A 132 -13.88 -9.02 26.05
CA ASP A 132 -14.57 -7.74 26.17
C ASP A 132 -14.60 -6.94 24.87
N VAL A 133 -14.24 -7.53 23.73
CA VAL A 133 -14.30 -6.87 22.42
C VAL A 133 -15.73 -6.42 22.09
N ARG A 134 -15.91 -5.15 21.73
CA ARG A 134 -17.20 -4.59 21.27
C ARG A 134 -17.49 -4.94 19.82
N GLY A 135 -16.44 -5.01 19.00
CA GLY A 135 -16.54 -5.33 17.58
C GLY A 135 -15.19 -5.73 17.00
N SER A 136 -15.23 -6.52 15.93
CA SER A 136 -14.05 -6.89 15.17
C SER A 136 -14.34 -6.85 13.67
N ALA A 137 -13.29 -6.60 12.88
CA ALA A 137 -13.36 -6.60 11.43
C ALA A 137 -12.14 -7.32 10.85
N ARG A 138 -12.40 -8.19 9.87
CA ARG A 138 -11.34 -8.77 9.03
C ARG A 138 -11.04 -7.82 7.89
N LEU A 139 -9.78 -7.44 7.76
CA LEU A 139 -9.31 -6.52 6.75
C LEU A 139 -8.45 -7.29 5.75
N THR A 140 -8.86 -7.29 4.48
CA THR A 140 -8.02 -7.78 3.40
C THR A 140 -6.91 -6.77 3.14
N PRO A 141 -5.63 -7.18 3.09
CA PRO A 141 -4.52 -6.29 2.75
C PRO A 141 -4.81 -5.53 1.45
N PRO A 142 -4.65 -4.20 1.42
CA PRO A 142 -4.84 -3.42 0.19
C PRO A 142 -3.73 -3.75 -0.82
N ALA A 143 -3.91 -3.31 -2.07
CA ALA A 143 -2.79 -3.29 -3.01
C ALA A 143 -1.78 -2.24 -2.55
N VAL A 144 -0.49 -2.50 -2.76
CA VAL A 144 0.59 -1.57 -2.42
C VAL A 144 1.09 -0.79 -3.63
N THR A 145 0.58 -1.10 -4.81
CA THR A 145 0.87 -0.40 -6.05
C THR A 145 0.37 1.04 -6.05
N GLY A 146 1.19 1.96 -6.55
CA GLY A 146 0.82 3.36 -6.71
C GLY A 146 0.72 4.17 -5.41
N LEU A 147 1.17 3.64 -4.27
CA LEU A 147 1.11 4.38 -3.00
C LEU A 147 1.97 5.65 -3.01
N GLY A 148 3.07 5.66 -3.78
CA GLY A 148 3.88 6.86 -3.96
C GLY A 148 3.12 8.06 -4.53
N TYR A 149 2.13 7.83 -5.42
CA TYR A 149 1.27 8.91 -5.92
C TYR A 149 0.41 9.52 -4.82
N LEU A 150 -0.19 8.67 -3.98
CA LEU A 150 -1.01 9.12 -2.86
C LEU A 150 -0.17 9.85 -1.82
N ALA A 151 1.05 9.37 -1.55
CA ALA A 151 2.03 10.01 -0.68
C ALA A 151 2.42 11.42 -1.18
N ALA A 152 2.38 11.63 -2.50
CA ALA A 152 2.75 12.89 -3.12
C ALA A 152 1.59 13.90 -3.25
N VAL A 153 0.35 13.55 -2.91
CA VAL A 153 -0.78 14.51 -2.95
C VAL A 153 -0.58 15.57 -1.85
N PRO A 154 -0.59 16.88 -2.11
CA PRO A 154 -0.44 17.89 -1.07
C PRO A 154 -1.59 17.89 -0.04
N ASP A 155 -1.33 18.22 1.24
CA ASP A 155 -2.42 18.32 2.25
C ASP A 155 -3.43 19.40 1.86
N ALA A 156 -3.00 20.48 1.19
CA ALA A 156 -3.89 21.54 0.71
C ALA A 156 -4.98 21.02 -0.24
N ASP A 157 -4.66 20.04 -1.10
CA ASP A 157 -5.64 19.46 -2.02
C ASP A 157 -6.64 18.56 -1.25
N LEU A 158 -6.20 17.86 -0.21
CA LEU A 158 -7.10 17.10 0.67
C LEU A 158 -8.02 18.01 1.47
N LEU A 159 -7.49 19.12 1.98
CA LEU A 159 -8.26 20.11 2.73
C LEU A 159 -9.27 20.86 1.85
N ALA A 160 -8.96 21.07 0.57
CA ALA A 160 -9.90 21.67 -0.37
C ALA A 160 -11.11 20.77 -0.68
N MET A 161 -10.99 19.46 -0.45
CA MET A 161 -12.09 18.49 -0.56
C MET A 161 -12.79 18.21 0.77
N ALA A 162 -12.29 18.77 1.87
CA ALA A 162 -12.93 18.60 3.18
C ALA A 162 -14.16 19.49 3.26
N ASP A 163 -15.30 18.88 3.59
CA ASP A 163 -16.55 19.59 3.87
C ASP A 163 -17.20 19.03 5.13
N PRO A 164 -16.69 19.35 6.33
CA PRO A 164 -17.22 18.79 7.57
C PRO A 164 -18.65 19.24 7.88
N ALA A 165 -19.16 20.29 7.23
CA ALA A 165 -20.44 20.91 7.55
C ALA A 165 -21.48 20.79 6.41
N ASP A 166 -21.16 20.07 5.33
CA ASP A 166 -21.99 19.97 4.13
C ASP A 166 -22.40 21.39 3.65
N ALA A 167 -21.39 22.25 3.50
CA ALA A 167 -21.57 23.68 3.24
C ALA A 167 -22.16 23.95 1.85
N ASP A 168 -21.96 23.04 0.90
CA ASP A 168 -22.56 23.12 -0.43
C ASP A 168 -23.93 22.41 -0.54
N GLY A 169 -24.34 21.66 0.49
CA GLY A 169 -25.64 21.02 0.60
C GLY A 169 -25.84 19.85 -0.36
N ASP A 170 -24.76 19.19 -0.77
CA ASP A 170 -24.79 18.00 -1.62
C ASP A 170 -25.01 16.69 -0.83
N GLY A 171 -25.01 16.77 0.51
CA GLY A 171 -25.23 15.64 1.42
C GLY A 171 -23.95 14.86 1.74
N ILE A 172 -22.78 15.36 1.33
CA ILE A 172 -21.47 14.74 1.57
C ILE A 172 -20.75 15.50 2.67
N SER A 173 -20.17 14.78 3.63
CA SER A 173 -19.31 15.38 4.65
C SER A 173 -17.96 14.71 4.74
N GLY A 174 -16.94 15.35 4.18
CA GLY A 174 -15.56 14.88 4.20
C GLY A 174 -14.77 15.47 5.37
N VAL A 175 -14.17 14.61 6.21
CA VAL A 175 -13.35 15.04 7.35
C VAL A 175 -11.99 14.32 7.31
N PRO A 176 -10.87 15.05 7.18
CA PRO A 176 -9.54 14.47 7.32
C PRO A 176 -9.32 13.91 8.74
N ASN A 177 -8.68 12.75 8.83
CA ASN A 177 -8.20 12.24 10.11
C ASN A 177 -6.87 12.92 10.47
N TYR A 178 -6.72 13.39 11.72
CA TYR A 178 -5.51 14.03 12.20
C TYR A 178 -4.83 13.19 13.28
N LEU A 179 -3.53 12.95 13.10
CA LEU A 179 -2.73 12.10 13.96
C LEU A 179 -1.59 12.88 14.62
N PRO A 180 -1.25 12.60 15.88
CA PRO A 180 0.02 13.06 16.44
C PRO A 180 1.18 12.43 15.63
N PRO A 181 2.22 13.21 15.30
CA PRO A 181 3.38 12.67 14.60
C PRO A 181 4.18 11.74 15.51
N PRO A 182 4.65 10.57 15.03
CA PRO A 182 5.65 9.79 15.75
C PRO A 182 7.00 10.53 15.78
N ASP A 183 7.88 10.18 16.72
CA ASP A 183 9.16 10.87 16.93
C ASP A 183 10.08 10.87 15.70
N PHE A 184 9.97 9.86 14.85
CA PHE A 184 10.75 9.72 13.62
C PHE A 184 10.09 10.38 12.39
N PHE A 185 8.92 11.00 12.54
CA PHE A 185 8.26 11.69 11.43
C PHE A 185 9.01 12.96 11.05
N VAL A 186 9.29 13.10 9.75
CA VAL A 186 9.91 14.30 9.19
C VAL A 186 8.91 14.96 8.24
N PRO A 187 8.32 16.12 8.61
CA PRO A 187 7.33 16.77 7.77
C PRO A 187 7.94 17.27 6.46
N GLN A 188 7.23 17.04 5.36
CA GLN A 188 7.53 17.59 4.04
C GLN A 188 6.88 18.97 3.88
N SER A 189 7.29 19.74 2.87
CA SER A 189 6.79 21.10 2.64
C SER A 189 5.28 21.17 2.32
N PHE A 190 4.69 20.05 1.89
CA PHE A 190 3.27 19.94 1.57
C PHE A 190 2.42 19.42 2.73
N HIS A 191 3.03 19.08 3.87
CA HIS A 191 2.30 18.71 5.08
C HIS A 191 1.84 19.96 5.84
N VAL A 192 0.57 19.95 6.23
CA VAL A 192 -0.13 21.01 6.97
C VAL A 192 -0.43 20.48 8.36
N ARG A 193 0.10 21.17 9.36
CA ARG A 193 -0.10 20.87 10.77
C ARG A 193 -1.31 21.63 11.30
N ASP A 194 -2.15 20.97 12.10
CA ASP A 194 -3.26 21.64 12.79
C ASP A 194 -2.80 22.43 14.03
N ASN A 195 -3.73 23.08 14.72
CA ASN A 195 -3.45 23.88 15.91
C ASN A 195 -2.99 23.05 17.12
N LEU A 196 -3.19 21.73 17.10
CA LEU A 196 -2.78 20.80 18.15
C LEU A 196 -1.46 20.10 17.82
N GLY A 197 -0.82 20.46 16.72
CA GLY A 197 0.45 19.87 16.30
C GLY A 197 0.31 18.56 15.52
N ARG A 198 -0.90 18.19 15.11
CA ARG A 198 -1.21 16.93 14.40
C ARG A 198 -1.16 17.10 12.89
N TYR A 199 -1.01 15.99 12.17
CA TYR A 199 -0.90 15.93 10.71
C TYR A 199 -1.97 15.02 10.10
N ILE A 200 -2.30 15.24 8.82
CA ILE A 200 -3.30 14.45 8.12
C ILE A 200 -2.80 13.00 7.95
N GLY A 201 -3.59 12.04 8.42
CA GLY A 201 -3.40 10.63 8.13
C GLY A 201 -3.80 10.30 6.70
N ARG A 202 -3.08 9.37 6.05
CA ARG A 202 -3.25 9.02 4.63
C ARG A 202 -3.33 7.53 4.38
N PHE A 203 -2.66 6.74 5.20
CA PHE A 203 -2.47 5.30 4.95
C PHE A 203 -3.27 4.45 5.94
N GLY A 204 -3.68 3.28 5.46
CA GLY A 204 -4.62 2.40 6.15
C GLY A 204 -6.07 2.84 6.01
N LYS A 205 -7.00 1.93 6.33
CA LYS A 205 -8.45 2.11 6.12
C LYS A 205 -8.99 3.38 6.80
N LYS A 206 -8.58 3.63 8.04
CA LYS A 206 -8.98 4.81 8.82
C LYS A 206 -7.97 5.96 8.76
N ALA A 207 -7.10 6.01 7.73
CA ALA A 207 -6.04 7.01 7.66
C ALA A 207 -5.22 7.07 8.96
N GLY A 208 -4.73 5.91 9.40
CA GLY A 208 -4.07 5.70 10.70
C GLY A 208 -2.55 5.90 10.70
N ALA A 209 -1.97 6.23 9.54
CA ALA A 209 -0.56 6.63 9.41
C ALA A 209 -0.44 7.86 8.50
N ILE A 210 0.43 8.79 8.88
CA ILE A 210 0.66 10.07 8.20
C ILE A 210 1.37 9.83 6.86
N ASP A 211 2.44 9.04 6.87
CA ASP A 211 3.25 8.75 5.69
C ASP A 211 3.53 7.25 5.53
N LEU A 212 4.20 6.90 4.43
CA LEU A 212 4.61 5.52 4.16
C LEU A 212 5.64 5.02 5.17
N LEU A 213 6.46 5.88 5.76
CA LEU A 213 7.43 5.46 6.77
C LEU A 213 6.73 4.93 8.02
N GLN A 214 5.76 5.69 8.55
CA GLN A 214 4.95 5.25 9.67
C GLN A 214 4.14 4.00 9.32
N GLN A 215 3.54 3.95 8.13
CA GLN A 215 2.78 2.76 7.68
C GLN A 215 3.65 1.51 7.61
N THR A 216 4.86 1.61 7.05
CA THR A 216 5.79 0.47 6.92
C THR A 216 6.35 0.05 8.26
N ALA A 217 6.81 0.98 9.11
CA ALA A 217 7.28 0.66 10.46
C ALA A 217 6.18 -0.05 11.28
N ASN A 218 4.96 0.47 11.22
CA ASN A 218 3.81 -0.16 11.88
C ASN A 218 3.52 -1.56 11.32
N ALA A 219 3.66 -1.79 10.01
CA ALA A 219 3.43 -3.11 9.42
C ALA A 219 4.50 -4.13 9.84
N TYR A 220 5.77 -3.73 9.93
CA TYR A 220 6.83 -4.58 10.48
C TYR A 220 6.50 -5.01 11.91
N LEU A 221 6.14 -4.07 12.79
CA LEU A 221 5.82 -4.39 14.18
C LEU A 221 4.48 -5.14 14.32
N LEU A 222 3.39 -4.61 13.75
CA LEU A 222 2.03 -5.10 13.99
C LEU A 222 1.62 -6.25 13.08
N ASP A 223 2.21 -6.42 11.90
CA ASP A 223 1.82 -7.50 10.99
C ASP A 223 2.85 -8.64 11.03
N ILE A 224 4.14 -8.31 11.12
CA ILE A 224 5.25 -9.27 11.03
C ILE A 224 5.81 -9.64 12.42
N GLY A 225 5.68 -8.76 13.41
CA GLY A 225 6.32 -8.95 14.71
C GLY A 225 7.83 -8.77 14.61
N ILE A 226 8.27 -7.70 13.94
CA ILE A 226 9.68 -7.33 13.76
C ILE A 226 9.84 -5.88 14.22
N THR A 227 10.72 -5.64 15.19
CA THR A 227 11.07 -4.29 15.63
C THR A 227 12.11 -3.68 14.68
N SER A 228 12.20 -2.35 14.69
CA SER A 228 13.13 -1.60 13.86
C SER A 228 13.70 -0.40 14.60
N ASP A 229 14.73 0.22 14.05
CA ASP A 229 15.27 1.51 14.56
C ASP A 229 14.19 2.62 14.73
N PHE A 230 13.00 2.46 14.15
CA PHE A 230 11.87 3.39 14.31
C PHE A 230 10.90 3.00 15.44
N LEU A 231 10.75 1.70 15.71
CA LEU A 231 9.86 1.13 16.72
C LEU A 231 10.59 -0.08 17.32
N THR A 232 11.26 0.14 18.45
CA THR A 232 12.31 -0.76 19.00
C THR A 232 11.81 -1.68 20.10
N GLU A 233 10.50 -1.70 20.35
CA GLU A 233 9.92 -2.49 21.43
C GLU A 233 8.89 -3.44 20.84
N ASP A 234 8.99 -4.71 21.23
CA ASP A 234 8.01 -5.73 20.94
C ASP A 234 6.62 -5.38 21.48
N LEU A 235 5.60 -6.03 20.92
CA LEU A 235 4.23 -5.85 21.37
C LEU A 235 4.01 -6.43 22.77
N TYR A 236 3.13 -5.78 23.53
CA TYR A 236 2.62 -6.34 24.78
C TYR A 236 1.58 -7.42 24.50
N ASN A 237 1.67 -8.58 25.14
CA ASN A 237 0.64 -9.62 25.07
C ASN A 237 -0.01 -9.81 26.43
N GLU A 238 -1.30 -9.48 26.49
CA GLU A 238 -2.09 -9.52 27.71
C GLU A 238 -2.23 -10.93 28.30
N LEU A 239 -2.19 -11.99 27.49
CA LEU A 239 -2.32 -13.37 27.97
C LEU A 239 -1.12 -13.81 28.83
N ILE A 240 0.06 -13.23 28.58
CA ILE A 240 1.28 -13.47 29.35
C ILE A 240 1.61 -12.32 30.31
N GLY A 241 0.95 -11.18 30.16
CA GLY A 241 1.13 -10.00 31.02
C GLY A 241 2.46 -9.28 30.85
N ASN A 242 3.11 -9.38 29.68
CA ASN A 242 4.41 -8.77 29.41
C ASN A 242 4.60 -8.51 27.90
N HIS A 243 5.64 -7.74 27.56
CA HIS A 243 6.15 -7.66 26.19
C HIS A 243 6.58 -9.05 25.71
N THR A 244 6.22 -9.33 24.47
CA THR A 244 6.54 -10.59 23.82
C THR A 244 7.94 -10.52 23.25
N GLY A 245 8.96 -10.70 24.09
CA GLY A 245 10.33 -10.89 23.58
C GLY A 245 10.49 -12.28 22.97
N ASP A 246 11.25 -12.42 21.90
CA ASP A 246 11.53 -13.71 21.24
C ASP A 246 12.96 -14.25 21.47
N ASN A 247 13.77 -13.54 22.26
CA ASN A 247 15.19 -13.75 22.55
C ASN A 247 16.15 -13.39 21.39
N VAL A 248 15.66 -12.68 20.38
CA VAL A 248 16.51 -11.95 19.43
C VAL A 248 16.69 -10.51 19.97
N PRO A 249 17.88 -9.89 19.81
CA PRO A 249 18.08 -8.53 20.29
C PRO A 249 17.39 -7.47 19.42
N ASP A 250 16.56 -6.66 20.05
CA ASP A 250 15.96 -5.48 19.41
C ASP A 250 16.99 -4.35 19.15
N PRO A 251 16.84 -3.58 18.06
CA PRO A 251 15.91 -3.84 16.96
C PRO A 251 16.42 -4.92 15.99
N GLU A 252 15.52 -5.76 15.47
CA GLU A 252 15.89 -6.81 14.50
C GLU A 252 16.35 -6.23 13.16
N VAL A 253 15.72 -5.14 12.71
CA VAL A 253 16.05 -4.51 11.42
C VAL A 253 16.45 -3.04 11.55
N SER A 254 17.44 -2.65 10.76
CA SER A 254 17.91 -1.28 10.72
C SER A 254 16.94 -0.35 9.99
N ALA A 255 17.09 0.95 10.21
CA ALA A 255 16.34 1.99 9.52
C ALA A 255 16.50 1.93 7.99
N SER A 256 17.62 1.39 7.49
CA SER A 256 17.83 1.24 6.04
C SER A 256 16.90 0.20 5.44
N VAL A 257 16.60 -0.91 6.14
CA VAL A 257 15.67 -1.93 5.66
C VAL A 257 14.29 -1.31 5.43
N ILE A 258 13.76 -0.62 6.44
CA ILE A 258 12.45 0.05 6.36
C ILE A 258 12.46 1.14 5.27
N ARG A 259 13.53 1.95 5.17
CA ARG A 259 13.63 2.99 4.13
C ARG A 259 13.70 2.41 2.71
N ASN A 260 14.33 1.26 2.52
CA ASN A 260 14.36 0.58 1.22
C ASN A 260 12.95 0.14 0.82
N VAL A 261 12.20 -0.48 1.74
CA VAL A 261 10.80 -0.84 1.49
C VAL A 261 9.94 0.40 1.22
N VAL A 262 10.10 1.48 2.01
CA VAL A 262 9.40 2.74 1.74
C VAL A 262 9.74 3.28 0.35
N PHE A 263 11.01 3.23 -0.06
CA PHE A 263 11.43 3.66 -1.38
C PHE A 263 10.76 2.81 -2.48
N TYR A 264 10.72 1.49 -2.30
CA TYR A 264 10.02 0.58 -3.19
C TYR A 264 8.54 0.95 -3.31
N LEU A 265 7.81 1.09 -2.20
CA LEU A 265 6.40 1.49 -2.17
C LEU A 265 6.14 2.87 -2.80
N ARG A 266 7.08 3.81 -2.63
CA ARG A 266 7.03 5.13 -3.27
C ARG A 266 7.31 5.08 -4.77
N THR A 267 7.99 4.06 -5.26
CA THR A 267 8.36 3.94 -6.69
C THR A 267 7.61 2.82 -7.39
N LEU A 268 6.71 2.13 -6.71
CA LEU A 268 5.89 1.08 -7.27
C LEU A 268 4.78 1.68 -8.14
N LYS A 269 4.77 1.27 -9.41
CA LYS A 269 3.87 1.81 -10.44
C LYS A 269 2.42 1.49 -10.12
N ALA A 270 1.53 2.42 -10.47
CA ALA A 270 0.10 2.18 -10.40
C ALA A 270 -0.33 1.38 -11.65
N PRO A 271 -1.14 0.30 -11.49
CA PRO A 271 -1.48 -0.58 -12.60
C PRO A 271 -2.41 0.11 -13.60
N PRO A 272 -2.15 -0.03 -14.92
CA PRO A 272 -2.95 0.66 -15.93
C PRO A 272 -4.45 0.32 -15.82
N ARG A 273 -5.29 1.27 -16.26
CA ARG A 273 -6.73 1.07 -16.30
C ARG A 273 -7.09 -0.01 -17.31
N ARG A 274 -7.59 -1.13 -16.80
CA ARG A 274 -8.04 -2.26 -17.62
C ARG A 274 -9.16 -1.88 -18.56
N ASN A 275 -9.05 -2.29 -19.82
CA ASN A 275 -10.11 -2.13 -20.83
C ASN A 275 -10.68 -0.70 -20.90
N ALA A 276 -9.84 0.32 -20.73
CA ALA A 276 -10.31 1.70 -20.54
C ALA A 276 -11.21 2.25 -21.66
N GLN A 277 -11.08 1.71 -22.88
CA GLN A 277 -11.85 2.10 -24.06
C GLN A 277 -13.04 1.18 -24.34
N HIS A 278 -13.25 0.12 -23.54
CA HIS A 278 -14.36 -0.79 -23.75
C HIS A 278 -15.70 -0.06 -23.52
N PRO A 279 -16.70 -0.23 -24.40
CA PRO A 279 -17.98 0.48 -24.30
C PRO A 279 -18.62 0.41 -22.91
N ASP A 280 -18.62 -0.76 -22.28
CA ASP A 280 -19.17 -0.94 -20.93
C ASP A 280 -18.43 -0.15 -19.85
N VAL A 281 -17.10 0.01 -19.97
CA VAL A 281 -16.29 0.79 -19.02
C VAL A 281 -16.60 2.28 -19.17
N LEU A 282 -16.78 2.75 -20.40
CA LEU A 282 -17.18 4.12 -20.70
C LEU A 282 -18.61 4.41 -20.22
N ALA A 283 -19.55 3.49 -20.45
CA ALA A 283 -20.91 3.57 -19.95
C ALA A 283 -20.93 3.60 -18.41
N GLY A 284 -20.17 2.71 -17.75
CA GLY A 284 -20.03 2.68 -16.30
C GLY A 284 -19.45 3.97 -15.72
N LYS A 285 -18.45 4.57 -16.38
CA LYS A 285 -17.92 5.90 -16.00
C LYS A 285 -19.00 6.97 -16.02
N LYS A 286 -19.86 6.97 -17.05
CA LYS A 286 -20.97 7.92 -17.15
C LYS A 286 -21.99 7.70 -16.03
N THR A 287 -22.43 6.46 -15.81
CA THR A 287 -23.37 6.12 -14.72
C THR A 287 -22.83 6.49 -13.35
N PHE A 288 -21.53 6.27 -13.09
CA PHE A 288 -20.88 6.64 -11.82
C PHE A 288 -20.99 8.15 -11.54
N ALA A 289 -20.79 8.98 -12.57
CA ALA A 289 -20.93 10.43 -12.45
C ALA A 289 -22.40 10.86 -12.32
N GLU A 290 -23.31 10.27 -13.09
CA GLU A 290 -24.76 10.58 -13.03
C GLU A 290 -25.40 10.18 -11.69
N THR A 291 -24.81 9.19 -11.01
CA THR A 291 -25.23 8.75 -9.66
C THR A 291 -24.66 9.65 -8.55
N GLY A 292 -23.74 10.58 -8.88
CA GLY A 292 -23.08 11.47 -7.93
C GLY A 292 -21.94 10.82 -7.14
N CYS A 293 -21.51 9.60 -7.49
CA CYS A 293 -20.43 8.90 -6.78
C CYS A 293 -19.10 9.67 -6.84
N ASN A 294 -18.92 10.52 -7.85
CA ASN A 294 -17.75 11.38 -8.02
C ASN A 294 -17.71 12.60 -7.07
N GLY A 295 -18.76 12.84 -6.28
CA GLY A 295 -18.74 13.84 -5.19
C GLY A 295 -17.72 13.44 -4.12
N CYS A 296 -17.74 12.19 -3.67
CA CYS A 296 -16.71 11.65 -2.77
C CYS A 296 -15.50 11.06 -3.51
N HIS A 297 -15.72 10.37 -4.64
CA HIS A 297 -14.67 9.68 -5.38
C HIS A 297 -14.17 10.52 -6.56
N VAL A 298 -13.37 11.53 -6.26
CA VAL A 298 -12.84 12.45 -7.26
C VAL A 298 -12.04 11.72 -8.35
N ALA A 299 -12.26 12.13 -9.60
CA ALA A 299 -11.70 11.45 -10.76
C ALA A 299 -10.19 11.67 -10.94
N THR A 300 -9.64 12.69 -10.29
CA THR A 300 -8.24 13.06 -10.41
C THR A 300 -7.78 13.78 -9.13
N LEU A 301 -6.58 13.46 -8.65
CA LEU A 301 -5.81 14.28 -7.71
C LEU A 301 -4.54 14.77 -8.39
N LYS A 302 -3.89 15.78 -7.80
CA LYS A 302 -2.61 16.28 -8.30
C LYS A 302 -1.48 15.90 -7.36
N THR A 303 -0.35 15.50 -7.92
CA THR A 303 0.86 15.28 -7.15
C THR A 303 1.66 16.57 -7.00
N GLY A 304 2.28 16.72 -5.83
CA GLY A 304 3.24 17.76 -5.51
C GLY A 304 4.67 17.36 -5.87
N LEU A 305 5.61 18.25 -5.51
CA LEU A 305 7.05 17.97 -5.65
C LEU A 305 7.48 16.84 -4.72
N THR A 306 8.36 15.98 -5.23
CA THR A 306 9.06 14.96 -4.43
C THR A 306 10.54 14.91 -4.80
N ASP A 307 11.34 14.27 -3.95
CA ASP A 307 12.74 13.90 -4.17
C ASP A 307 12.92 12.74 -5.18
N ILE A 308 11.83 12.12 -5.65
CA ILE A 308 11.88 11.07 -6.67
C ILE A 308 11.84 11.70 -8.05
N GLN A 309 12.99 11.71 -8.71
CA GLN A 309 13.11 12.05 -10.13
C GLN A 309 12.45 11.00 -11.04
N ALA A 310 11.12 11.07 -11.15
CA ALA A 310 10.33 10.39 -12.18
C ALA A 310 9.35 11.40 -12.80
N PRO A 311 9.02 11.30 -14.11
CA PRO A 311 8.04 12.18 -14.76
C PRO A 311 6.67 12.13 -14.08
N LEU A 312 6.42 11.08 -13.31
CA LEU A 312 5.20 10.82 -12.56
C LEU A 312 5.06 11.73 -11.32
N TYR A 313 6.18 12.28 -10.83
CA TYR A 313 6.26 13.18 -9.68
C TYR A 313 6.57 14.65 -10.05
N SER A 314 6.41 15.02 -11.32
CA SER A 314 6.48 16.42 -11.74
C SER A 314 5.23 17.18 -11.28
N ILE A 315 5.39 18.44 -10.84
CA ILE A 315 4.31 19.32 -10.35
C ILE A 315 3.07 19.26 -11.24
N GLY A 316 1.90 19.10 -10.61
CA GLY A 316 0.62 19.28 -11.27
C GLY A 316 0.21 18.12 -12.17
N ARG A 317 0.89 16.97 -12.04
CA ARG A 317 0.47 15.76 -12.75
C ARG A 317 -0.79 15.18 -12.13
N GLU A 318 -1.75 14.91 -12.99
CA GLU A 318 -3.03 14.30 -12.65
C GLU A 318 -2.88 12.80 -12.41
N ILE A 319 -3.32 12.33 -11.25
CA ILE A 319 -3.47 10.92 -10.91
C ILE A 319 -4.96 10.57 -10.89
N SER A 320 -5.40 9.76 -11.83
CA SER A 320 -6.78 9.27 -11.84
C SER A 320 -6.90 7.96 -11.07
N PRO A 321 -8.00 7.69 -10.34
CA PRO A 321 -8.24 6.40 -9.71
C PRO A 321 -8.13 5.29 -10.75
N GLN A 322 -7.16 4.39 -10.57
CA GLN A 322 -6.92 3.29 -11.50
C GLN A 322 -7.78 2.06 -11.15
N ARG A 323 -8.52 2.10 -10.02
CA ARG A 323 -9.42 1.04 -9.57
C ARG A 323 -10.59 1.59 -8.75
N THR A 324 -11.82 1.33 -9.17
CA THR A 324 -12.99 1.35 -8.28
C THR A 324 -13.08 -0.01 -7.58
N VAL A 325 -13.00 0.00 -6.24
CA VAL A 325 -13.30 -1.19 -5.43
C VAL A 325 -14.81 -1.40 -5.50
N ARG A 326 -15.26 -2.63 -5.80
CA ARG A 326 -16.68 -3.00 -5.61
C ARG A 326 -16.99 -2.91 -4.13
N VAL A 327 -17.63 -1.83 -3.70
CA VAL A 327 -18.30 -1.75 -2.40
C VAL A 327 -19.64 -2.46 -2.58
N ARG A 328 -19.81 -3.64 -1.97
CA ARG A 328 -21.16 -4.12 -1.67
C ARG A 328 -21.63 -3.24 -0.52
N ALA A 329 -22.55 -2.32 -0.79
CA ALA A 329 -23.32 -1.68 0.27
C ALA A 329 -24.08 -2.80 1.01
N HIS A 330 -23.74 -3.03 2.28
CA HIS A 330 -24.72 -3.58 3.20
C HIS A 330 -25.56 -2.38 3.61
N LEU A 331 -26.84 -2.42 3.25
CA LEU A 331 -27.82 -1.48 3.75
C LEU A 331 -28.07 -1.92 5.20
N ASP A 332 -27.57 -1.16 6.17
CA ASP A 332 -28.07 -1.25 7.54
C ASP A 332 -29.48 -0.63 7.54
N GLU A 333 -30.49 -1.44 7.89
CA GLU A 333 -31.91 -1.07 7.84
C GLU A 333 -32.35 -0.04 8.91
N GLU A 334 -31.42 0.55 9.69
CA GLU A 334 -31.79 1.39 10.85
C GLU A 334 -31.51 2.91 10.73
N ASP A 335 -30.88 3.41 9.67
CA ASP A 335 -30.79 4.88 9.45
C ASP A 335 -30.55 5.26 7.96
N PRO A 336 -31.60 5.63 7.20
CA PRO A 336 -31.46 5.99 5.79
C PRO A 336 -30.80 7.37 5.55
N GLY A 337 -30.39 8.10 6.60
CA GLY A 337 -29.92 9.49 6.49
C GLY A 337 -28.43 9.74 6.72
N SER A 338 -27.64 8.79 7.24
CA SER A 338 -26.22 9.02 7.52
C SER A 338 -25.30 8.17 6.64
N CYS A 339 -24.90 8.71 5.50
CA CYS A 339 -23.85 8.11 4.67
C CYS A 339 -22.47 8.37 5.30
N ARG A 340 -22.11 7.63 6.36
CA ARG A 340 -20.73 7.62 6.87
C ARG A 340 -19.89 6.70 6.01
N VAL A 341 -19.40 7.20 4.87
CA VAL A 341 -18.43 6.48 4.06
C VAL A 341 -17.08 6.48 4.80
N CYS A 342 -16.83 5.41 5.55
CA CYS A 342 -15.49 5.08 6.03
C CYS A 342 -14.68 4.57 4.83
N THR A 343 -13.63 5.30 4.44
CA THR A 343 -12.60 4.84 3.50
C THR A 343 -11.95 3.53 3.95
#